data_AF-A0A515CRR7-F1
#
_entry.id   AF-A0A515CRR7-F1
#
_cell.length_a   1.000
_cell.length_b   1.000
_cell.length_c   1.000
_cell.angle_alpha   90.00
_cell.angle_beta   90.00
_cell.angle_gamma   90.00
#
_symmetry.space_group_name_H-M   'P 1'
#
loop_
_entity.id
_entity.type
_entity.pdbx_description
1 polymer ?
#
loop_
_entity_poly.entity_id
_entity_poly.type
_entity_poly.pdbx_seq_one_letter_code
_entity_poly.pdbx_strand_id
1 'polypeptide(L)' 'MVKMPDCPVVFCLPYPKLTLSAYAEVTGQTVRTVQQQANENKLTLTKKKKGKEREVNMIYEFLEAYEEAQEALRMKV' A
#
# COMPACT_ATOMS: atom_id res chain seq x y z
N MET A 1 23.47 4.49 -14.43
CA MET A 1 22.26 3.93 -15.07
C MET A 1 21.94 2.61 -14.41
N VAL A 2 20.78 2.48 -13.77
CA VAL A 2 20.30 1.21 -13.20
C VAL A 2 20.03 0.27 -14.38
N LYS A 3 20.75 -0.85 -14.47
CA LYS A 3 20.46 -1.89 -15.46
C LYS A 3 19.12 -2.51 -15.09
N MET A 4 18.08 -2.31 -15.93
CA MET A 4 16.86 -3.09 -15.78
C MET A 4 17.17 -4.56 -16.11
N PRO A 5 16.64 -5.53 -15.35
CA PRO A 5 16.80 -6.96 -15.64
C PRO A 5 16.18 -7.33 -17.00
N ASP A 6 16.73 -8.35 -17.66
CA ASP A 6 16.39 -8.76 -19.04
C ASP A 6 14.91 -9.18 -19.24
N CYS A 7 14.15 -9.36 -18.15
CA CYS A 7 12.70 -9.46 -18.14
C CYS A 7 12.17 -8.54 -17.03
N PRO A 8 11.29 -7.55 -17.34
CA PRO A 8 10.73 -6.70 -16.31
C PRO A 8 9.84 -7.53 -15.39
N VAL A 9 10.07 -7.43 -14.07
CA VAL A 9 9.14 -7.97 -13.08
C VAL A 9 7.88 -7.10 -13.12
N VAL A 10 6.76 -7.67 -13.54
CA VAL A 10 5.46 -6.98 -13.61
C VAL A 10 4.63 -7.39 -12.40
N PHE A 11 4.32 -6.44 -11.53
CA PHE A 11 3.38 -6.63 -10.43
C PHE A 11 1.96 -6.26 -10.88
N CYS A 12 1.02 -7.19 -10.72
CA CYS A 12 -0.40 -6.91 -10.95
C CYS A 12 -1.08 -6.59 -9.62
N LEU A 13 -1.48 -5.34 -9.43
CA LEU A 13 -2.27 -4.90 -8.28
C LEU A 13 -3.73 -4.72 -8.75
N PRO A 14 -4.63 -5.70 -8.51
CA PRO A 14 -6.00 -5.67 -9.04
C PRO A 14 -6.82 -4.48 -8.50
N TYR A 15 -6.48 -4.02 -7.30
CA TYR A 15 -7.10 -2.86 -6.67
C TYR A 15 -6.02 -1.84 -6.28
N PRO A 16 -5.67 -0.91 -7.18
CA PRO A 16 -4.63 0.09 -6.90
C PRO A 16 -5.05 1.09 -5.82
N LYS A 17 -6.35 1.17 -5.52
CA LYS A 17 -6.96 2.00 -4.50
C LYS A 17 -8.09 1.24 -3.84
N LEU A 18 -8.20 1.35 -2.52
CA LEU A 18 -9.30 0.76 -1.76
C LEU A 18 -9.91 1.82 -0.86
N THR A 19 -11.23 1.82 -0.70
CA THR A 19 -11.86 2.58 0.39
C THR A 19 -11.42 2.02 1.73
N LEU A 20 -11.54 2.79 2.82
CA LEU A 20 -11.20 2.29 4.15
C LEU A 20 -11.98 1.01 4.53
N SER A 21 -13.24 0.90 4.10
CA SER A 21 -14.07 -0.29 4.31
C SER A 21 -13.55 -1.50 3.53
N ALA A 22 -13.28 -1.35 2.23
CA ALA A 22 -12.76 -2.43 1.41
C ALA A 22 -11.35 -2.86 1.87
N TYR A 23 -10.52 -1.93 2.31
CA TYR A 23 -9.22 -2.23 2.90
C TYR A 23 -9.37 -3.04 4.20
N ALA A 24 -10.34 -2.70 5.05
CA ALA A 24 -10.64 -3.44 6.27
C ALA A 24 -11.06 -4.88 5.97
N GLU A 25 -11.92 -5.09 4.97
CA GLU A 25 -12.33 -6.43 4.52
C GLU A 25 -11.15 -7.26 4.01
N VAL A 26 -10.31 -6.69 3.15
CA VAL A 26 -9.16 -7.39 2.56
C VAL A 26 -8.09 -7.74 3.61
N THR A 27 -7.91 -6.88 4.62
CA THR A 27 -6.91 -7.09 5.68
C THR A 27 -7.45 -7.82 6.91
N GLY A 28 -8.75 -8.14 6.94
CA GLY A 28 -9.40 -8.78 8.10
C GLY A 28 -9.45 -7.87 9.35
N GLN A 29 -9.28 -6.56 9.18
CA GLN A 29 -9.32 -5.59 10.26
C GLN A 29 -10.72 -4.99 10.42
N THR A 30 -11.02 -4.41 11.58
CA THR A 30 -12.27 -3.65 11.72
C THR A 30 -12.14 -2.30 11.04
N VAL A 31 -13.24 -1.79 10.48
CA VAL A 31 -13.27 -0.45 9.86
C VAL A 31 -12.81 0.64 10.84
N ARG A 32 -13.14 0.49 12.12
CA ARG A 32 -12.70 1.41 13.18
C ARG A 32 -11.18 1.44 13.33
N THR A 33 -10.54 0.27 13.31
CA THR A 33 -9.08 0.13 13.40
C THR A 33 -8.40 0.79 12.20
N VAL A 34 -8.88 0.51 10.99
CA VAL A 34 -8.35 1.10 9.76
C VAL A 34 -8.54 2.62 9.74
N GLN A 35 -9.68 3.10 10.24
CA GLN A 35 -9.93 4.53 10.33
C GLN A 35 -9.04 5.22 11.37
N GLN A 36 -8.71 4.54 12.48
CA GLN A 36 -7.73 5.02 13.44
C GLN A 36 -6.33 5.09 12.81
N GLN A 37 -5.88 4.04 12.11
CA GLN A 37 -4.60 4.03 11.40
C GLN A 37 -4.52 5.16 10.35
N ALA A 38 -5.59 5.38 9.60
CA ALA A 38 -5.68 6.46 8.63
C ALA A 38 -5.63 7.86 9.27
N ASN A 39 -6.11 8.01 10.50
CA ASN A 39 -6.02 9.27 11.26
C ASN A 39 -4.65 9.46 11.92
N GLU A 40 -3.98 8.37 12.29
CA GLU A 40 -2.61 8.35 12.82
C GLU A 40 -1.54 8.47 11.72
N ASN A 41 -1.94 8.66 10.46
CA ASN A 41 -1.06 8.68 9.28
C ASN A 41 -0.24 7.40 9.09
N LYS A 42 -0.73 6.26 9.59
CA LYS A 42 -0.13 4.93 9.37
C LYS A 42 -0.53 4.29 8.04
N LEU A 43 -1.45 4.90 7.31
CA LEU A 43 -1.88 4.47 5.97
C LEU A 43 -1.70 5.63 5.00
N THR A 44 -1.10 5.35 3.85
CA THR A 44 -0.95 6.39 2.83
C THR A 44 -2.25 6.54 2.06
N LEU A 45 -2.93 7.67 2.26
CA LEU A 45 -4.18 7.98 1.58
C LEU A 45 -3.94 8.70 0.25
N THR A 46 -4.80 8.44 -0.74
CA THR A 46 -4.76 9.19 -2.01
C THR A 46 -5.18 10.65 -1.81
N LYS A 47 -4.67 11.56 -2.65
CA LYS A 47 -5.01 13.00 -2.58
C LYS A 47 -6.53 13.19 -2.64
N LYS A 48 -7.10 13.74 -1.57
CA LYS A 48 -8.54 14.03 -1.45
C LYS A 48 -9.05 14.89 -2.60
N LYS A 49 -10.09 14.40 -3.29
CA LYS A 49 -11.05 15.27 -3.98
C LYS A 49 -12.19 15.59 -3.01
N LYS A 50 -12.61 16.86 -2.93
CA LYS A 50 -13.74 17.28 -2.07
C LYS A 50 -14.96 16.39 -2.34
N GLY A 51 -15.55 15.84 -1.27
CA GLY A 51 -16.77 15.02 -1.33
C GLY A 51 -16.57 13.53 -1.62
N LYS A 52 -15.33 13.05 -1.83
CA LYS A 52 -15.05 11.61 -1.99
C LYS A 52 -14.56 10.97 -0.70
N GLU A 53 -14.89 9.69 -0.52
CA GLU A 53 -14.36 8.86 0.56
C GLU A 53 -12.82 8.82 0.52
N ARG A 54 -12.22 8.60 1.69
CA ARG A 54 -10.78 8.42 1.80
C ARG A 54 -10.43 7.04 1.23
N GLU A 55 -9.47 7.02 0.31
CA GLU A 55 -8.98 5.79 -0.31
C GLU A 55 -7.52 5.56 0.11
N VAL A 56 -7.20 4.32 0.47
CA VAL A 56 -5.83 3.84 0.70
C VAL A 56 -5.13 3.66 -0.63
N ASN A 57 -3.88 4.10 -0.72
CA ASN A 57 -3.03 3.96 -1.89
C ASN A 57 -2.28 2.62 -1.83
N MET A 58 -2.88 1.57 -2.37
CA MET A 58 -2.33 0.21 -2.31
C MET A 58 -0.98 0.06 -3.02
N ILE A 59 -0.70 0.92 -4.00
CA ILE A 59 0.60 0.94 -4.69
C ILE A 59 1.69 1.39 -3.72
N TYR A 60 1.42 2.40 -2.89
CA TYR A 60 2.39 2.89 -1.92
C TYR A 60 2.68 1.83 -0.85
N GLU A 61 1.61 1.26 -0.26
CA GLU A 61 1.73 0.19 0.74
C GLU A 61 2.54 -1.01 0.21
N PHE A 62 2.32 -1.37 -1.06
CA PHE A 62 3.10 -2.41 -1.72
C PHE A 62 4.58 -2.03 -1.86
N LEU A 63 4.89 -0.81 -2.30
CA LEU A 63 6.26 -0.37 -2.50
C LEU A 63 7.04 -0.28 -1.17
N GLU A 64 6.40 0.21 -0.11
CA GLU A 64 6.97 0.29 1.22
C GLU A 64 7.30 -1.12 1.76
N ALA A 65 6.34 -2.04 1.72
CA ALA A 65 6.57 -3.43 2.12
C ALA A 65 7.62 -4.14 1.25
N TYR A 66 7.68 -3.82 -0.05
CA TYR A 66 8.68 -4.36 -0.96
C TYR A 66 10.08 -3.85 -0.63
N GLU A 67 10.24 -2.56 -0.33
CA GLU A 67 11.51 -1.96 0.09
C GLU A 67 12.00 -2.58 1.40
N GLU A 68 11.13 -2.68 2.42
CA GLU A 68 11.45 -3.36 3.69
C GLU A 68 11.89 -4.82 3.47
N ALA A 69 11.18 -5.56 2.61
CA ALA A 69 11.53 -6.93 2.27
C ALA A 69 12.90 -7.02 1.57
N GLN A 70 13.20 -6.08 0.67
CA GLN A 70 14.51 -6.01 0.02
C GLN A 70 15.65 -5.70 1.00
N GLU A 71 15.43 -4.76 1.93
CA GLU A 71 16.42 -4.44 2.96
C GLU A 71 16.69 -5.64 3.89
N ALA A 72 15.62 -6.30 4.35
CA ALA A 72 15.72 -7.50 5.16
C ALA A 72 16.46 -8.63 4.44
N LEU A 73 16.27 -8.78 3.13
CA LEU A 73 17.01 -9.74 2.31
C LEU A 73 18.50 -9.40 2.25
N ARG A 74 18.85 -8.12 2.05
CA ARG A 74 20.25 -7.67 2.01
C ARG A 74 20.98 -7.87 3.33
N MET A 75 20.31 -7.69 4.47
CA MET A 75 20.90 -7.91 5.79
C MET A 75 21.10 -9.39 6.15
N LYS A 76 20.43 -10.31 5.46
CA LYS A 76 20.60 -11.76 5.65
C LYS A 76 21.77 -12.35 4.87
N VAL A 77 22.37 -11.58 3.95
CA VAL A 77 23.52 -11.98 3.10
C VAL A 77 24.82 -11.45 3.68
#